data_AF-A0A3P6T586-F1
#
_entry.id   AF-A0A3P6T586-F1
#
_cell.length_a   1.000
_cell.length_b   1.000
_cell.length_c   1.000
_cell.angle_alpha   90.00
_cell.angle_beta   90.00
_cell.angle_gamma   90.00
#
_symmetry.space_group_name_H-M   'P 1'
#
loop_
_entity.id
_entity.type
_entity.pdbx_description
1 polymer ?
#
loop_
_entity_poly.entity_id
_entity_poly.type
_entity_poly.pdbx_seq_one_letter_code
_entity_poly.pdbx_strand_id
1 'polypeptide(L)' 'MEEVERTFECCGVTGPSDYNGKVPTSCAGHTVGCAELAEAQIRKHSTTLFIVAIVVALLQLAAVIVACCLQSSIRKYQTV' A
#
# COMPACT_ATOMS: atom_id res chain seq x y z
N MET A 1 3.47 3.09 14.38
CA MET A 1 3.36 4.57 14.35
C MET A 1 4.75 5.18 14.24
N GLU A 2 5.67 4.86 15.15
CA GLU A 2 7.03 5.44 15.13
C GLU A 2 7.83 5.21 13.84
N GLU A 3 7.75 4.03 13.20
CA GLU A 3 8.44 3.79 11.93
C GLU A 3 7.85 4.61 10.78
N VAL A 4 6.53 4.80 10.77
CA VAL A 4 5.84 5.62 9.76
C VAL A 4 6.24 7.08 9.94
N GLU A 5 6.25 7.57 11.18
CA GLU A 5 6.66 8.94 11.52
C GLU A 5 8.11 9.23 11.14
N ARG A 6 9.03 8.27 11.36
CA ARG A 6 10.43 8.41 10.92
C ARG A 6 10.59 8.34 9.40
N THR A 7 9.81 7.50 8.74
CA THR A 7 9.96 7.27 7.29
C THR A 7 9.32 8.39 6.47
N PHE A 8 8.21 8.94 6.96
CA PHE A 8 7.44 9.98 6.28
C PHE A 8 7.69 11.38 6.86
N GLU A 9 8.58 11.53 7.83
CA GLU A 9 8.94 12.81 8.46
C GLU A 9 7.69 13.59 8.94
N CYS A 10 6.81 12.87 9.63
CA CYS A 10 5.51 13.34 10.08
C CYS A 10 5.27 13.00 11.55
N CYS A 11 4.24 13.60 12.14
CA CYS A 11 3.91 13.39 13.53
C CYS A 11 2.41 13.26 13.75
N GLY A 12 1.97 12.12 14.30
CA GLY A 12 0.56 11.86 14.53
C GLY A 12 -0.23 11.71 13.23
N VAL A 13 -1.55 11.54 13.34
CA VAL A 13 -2.45 11.41 12.20
C VAL A 13 -2.68 12.77 11.57
N THR A 14 -3.14 13.73 12.37
CA THR A 14 -3.40 15.12 11.99
C THR A 14 -2.30 16.07 12.48
N GLY A 15 -1.52 15.65 13.46
CA GLY A 15 -0.39 16.41 14.00
C GLY A 15 0.05 15.91 15.37
N PRO A 16 1.06 16.55 15.99
CA PRO A 16 1.56 16.18 17.32
C PRO A 16 0.50 16.29 18.43
N SER A 17 -0.59 17.03 18.20
CA SER A 17 -1.72 17.14 19.11
C SER A 17 -2.42 15.80 19.38
N ASP A 18 -2.33 14.83 18.47
CA ASP A 18 -2.93 13.50 18.64
C ASP A 18 -2.33 12.74 19.85
N TYR A 19 -1.13 13.12 20.27
CA TYR A 19 -0.43 12.51 21.39
C TYR A 19 -0.74 13.15 22.75
N ASN A 20 -1.65 14.14 22.82
CA ASN A 20 -2.05 14.81 24.07
C ASN A 20 -0.85 15.24 24.95
N GLY A 21 0.20 15.76 24.31
CA GLY A 21 1.43 16.25 24.97
C GLY A 21 2.51 15.18 25.22
N LYS A 22 2.26 13.90 24.97
CA LYS A 22 3.25 12.82 25.04
C LYS A 22 3.78 12.45 23.66
N VAL A 23 4.36 13.43 22.97
CA VAL A 23 4.86 13.25 21.61
C VAL A 23 6.06 12.29 21.62
N PRO A 24 6.04 11.20 20.83
CA PRO A 24 7.14 10.25 20.76
C PRO A 24 8.37 10.87 20.08
N THR A 25 9.56 10.36 20.40
CA THR A 25 10.82 10.86 19.81
C THR A 25 10.89 10.63 18.30
N SER A 26 10.11 9.68 17.76
CA SER A 26 9.93 9.45 16.32
C SER A 26 9.45 10.66 15.55
N CYS A 27 8.71 11.57 16.18
CA CYS A 27 8.24 12.79 15.53
C CYS A 27 9.33 13.81 15.27
N ALA A 28 10.50 13.75 15.93
CA ALA A 28 11.66 14.63 15.70
C ALA A 28 11.37 16.16 15.58
N GLY A 29 10.25 16.66 16.13
CA GLY A 29 9.81 18.05 16.01
C GLY A 29 8.95 18.38 14.78
N HIS A 30 8.56 17.40 13.96
CA HIS A 30 7.62 17.56 12.86
C HIS A 30 6.23 17.95 13.36
N THR A 31 5.61 18.95 12.72
CA THR A 31 4.27 19.45 13.06
C THR A 31 3.19 18.99 12.10
N VAL A 32 3.59 18.39 10.97
CA VAL A 32 2.68 17.94 9.91
C VAL A 32 2.15 16.55 10.24
N GLY A 33 0.84 16.36 10.11
CA GLY A 33 0.19 15.07 10.28
C GLY A 33 0.56 14.09 9.17
N CYS A 34 0.75 12.82 9.52
CA CYS A 34 1.04 11.76 8.57
C CYS A 34 -0.09 11.54 7.55
N ALA A 35 -1.36 11.82 7.93
CA ALA A 35 -2.49 11.71 7.01
C ALA A 35 -2.38 12.73 5.87
N GLU A 36 -2.01 13.98 6.19
CA GLU A 36 -1.86 15.04 5.19
C GLU A 36 -0.76 14.71 4.18
N LEU A 37 0.40 14.24 4.65
CA LEU A 37 1.48 13.82 3.76
C LEU A 37 1.12 12.58 2.93
N ALA A 38 0.43 11.60 3.53
CA ALA A 38 -0.04 10.44 2.81
C ALA A 38 -1.04 10.83 1.71
N GLU A 39 -2.00 11.70 2.01
CA GLU A 39 -2.96 12.21 1.03
C GLU A 39 -2.29 13.04 -0.06
N ALA A 40 -1.32 13.88 0.29
CA ALA A 40 -0.54 14.65 -0.66
C ALA A 40 0.25 13.72 -1.60
N GLN A 41 0.86 12.67 -1.05
CA GLN A 41 1.59 11.68 -1.83
C GLN A 41 0.66 10.89 -2.75
N ILE A 42 -0.50 10.47 -2.25
CA ILE A 42 -1.52 9.77 -3.04
C ILE A 42 -2.04 10.66 -4.15
N ARG A 43 -2.37 11.93 -3.88
CA ARG A 43 -2.83 12.87 -4.92
C ARG A 43 -1.76 13.10 -5.98
N LYS A 44 -0.50 13.30 -5.56
CA LYS A 44 0.61 13.58 -6.47
C LYS A 44 0.94 12.38 -7.38
N HIS A 45 0.83 11.16 -6.85
CA HIS A 45 1.15 9.93 -7.57
C HIS A 45 -0.07 9.10 -8.00
N SER A 46 -1.28 9.65 -7.93
CA SER A 46 -2.53 8.93 -8.23
C SER A 46 -2.51 8.27 -9.61
N THR A 47 -2.00 8.96 -10.62
CA THR A 47 -1.86 8.41 -11.99
C THR A 47 -0.89 7.23 -12.03
N THR A 48 0.23 7.28 -11.31
CA THR A 48 1.20 6.19 -11.24
C THR A 48 0.58 4.97 -10.56
N LEU A 49 -0.12 5.17 -9.44
CA LEU A 49 -0.80 4.09 -8.72
C LEU A 49 -1.87 3.43 -9.60
N PHE A 50 -2.62 4.21 -10.39
CA PHE A 50 -3.61 3.70 -11.32
C PHE A 50 -3.00 2.80 -12.39
N ILE A 51 -1.87 3.20 -12.99
CA ILE A 51 -1.17 2.38 -14.00
C ILE A 51 -0.67 1.06 -13.38
N VAL A 52 -0.07 1.12 -12.20
CA VAL A 52 0.41 -0.09 -11.49
C VAL A 52 -0.74 -1.03 -11.19
N ALA A 53 -1.89 -0.51 -10.75
CA ALA A 53 -3.08 -1.30 -10.48
C ALA A 53 -3.58 -2.03 -11.73
N ILE A 54 -3.58 -1.37 -12.90
CA ILE A 54 -3.96 -2.02 -14.17
C ILE A 54 -3.00 -3.16 -14.51
N VAL A 55 -1.69 -2.94 -14.40
CA VAL A 55 -0.69 -3.98 -14.69
C VAL A 55 -0.88 -5.19 -13.78
N VAL A 56 -1.08 -4.96 -12.49
CA VAL A 56 -1.34 -6.04 -11.51
C VAL A 56 -2.64 -6.78 -11.85
N ALA A 57 -3.70 -6.07 -12.23
CA ALA A 57 -4.96 -6.70 -12.62
C ALA A 57 -4.81 -7.61 -13.86
N LEU A 58 -4.04 -7.18 -14.87
CA LEU A 58 -3.78 -8.01 -16.06
C LEU A 58 -2.95 -9.25 -15.72
N LEU A 59 -1.94 -9.13 -14.85
CA LEU A 59 -1.14 -10.26 -14.39
C LEU A 59 -1.98 -11.26 -13.59
N GLN A 60 -2.89 -10.77 -12.74
CA GLN A 60 -3.83 -11.62 -12.00
C GLN A 60 -4.78 -12.38 -12.95
N LEU A 61 -5.33 -11.70 -13.96
CA LEU A 61 -6.16 -12.35 -14.97
C LEU A 61 -5.40 -13.45 -15.72
N ALA A 62 -4.16 -13.18 -16.12
CA ALA A 62 -3.30 -14.17 -16.76
C ALA A 62 -3.03 -15.38 -15.84
N ALA A 63 -2.75 -15.15 -14.56
CA ALA A 63 -2.52 -16.20 -13.58
C ALA A 63 -3.76 -17.09 -13.39
N VAL A 64 -4.97 -16.50 -13.33
CA VAL A 64 -6.23 -17.25 -13.24
C VAL A 64 -6.45 -18.12 -14.47
N ILE A 65 -6.21 -17.58 -15.68
CA ILE A 65 -6.33 -18.35 -16.93
C ILE A 65 -5.38 -19.55 -16.91
N VAL A 66 -4.11 -19.34 -16.57
CA VAL A 66 -3.11 -20.42 -16.50
C VAL A 66 -3.50 -21.47 -15.47
N ALA A 67 -3.99 -21.07 -14.29
CA ALA A 67 -4.45 -22.00 -13.26
C ALA A 67 -5.60 -22.90 -13.76
N CYS A 68 -6.59 -22.31 -14.43
CA CYS A 68 -7.71 -23.04 -15.04
C CYS A 68 -7.23 -24.01 -16.15
N CYS A 69 -6.30 -23.59 -17.00
CA CYS A 69 -5.70 -24.43 -18.03
C CYS A 69 -4.90 -25.60 -17.44
N LEU A 70 -4.15 -25.35 -16.36
CA LEU A 70 -3.34 -26.36 -15.67
C LEU A 70 -4.24 -27.41 -14.99
N GLN A 71 -5.28 -26.97 -14.28
CA GLN A 71 -6.26 -27.87 -13.65
C GLN A 71 -6.96 -28.77 -14.69
N SER A 72 -7.32 -28.20 -15.83
CA SER A 72 -7.95 -28.95 -16.93
C SER A 72 -7.00 -30.01 -17.51
N SER A 73 -5.71 -29.69 -17.61
CA SER A 73 -4.69 -30.64 -18.08
C SER A 73 -4.46 -31.76 -17.08
N ILE A 74 -4.29 -31.45 -15.79
CA ILE A 74 -4.08 -32.45 -14.73
C ILE A 74 -5.26 -33.44 -14.65
N ARG A 75 -6.51 -32.96 -14.74
CA ARG A 75 -7.68 -33.84 -14.76
C ARG A 75 -7.63 -34.86 -15.90
N LYS A 76 -7.22 -34.45 -17.10
CA LYS A 76 -7.07 -35.37 -18.25
C LYS A 76 -6.04 -36.47 -17.97
N TYR A 77 -4.92 -36.13 -17.32
CA TYR A 77 -3.89 -37.12 -16.96
C TYR A 77 -4.30 -38.08 -15.83
N GLN A 78 -5.20 -37.68 -14.92
CA GLN A 78 -5.70 -38.59 -13.87
C GLN A 78 -6.82 -39.55 -14.35
N THR A 79 -7.35 -39.34 -15.56
CA THR A 79 -8.47 -40.13 -16.10
C THR A 79 -8.01 -41.21 -17.10
N VAL A 80 -6.69 -41.36 -17.28
CA VAL A 80 -6.04 -42.46 -18.01
C VAL A 80 -5.33 -43.39 -17.03
#